data_AF-A0A1F9KDF8-F1
#
_entry.id   AF-A0A1F9KDF8-F1
#
_cell.length_a   1.000
_cell.length_b   1.000
_cell.length_c   1.000
_cell.angle_alpha   90.00
_cell.angle_beta   90.00
_cell.angle_gamma   90.00
#
_symmetry.space_group_name_H-M   'P 1'
#
loop_
_entity.id
_entity.type
_entity.pdbx_description
1 polymer ?
#
loop_
_entity_poly.entity_id
_entity_poly.type
_entity_poly.pdbx_seq_one_letter_code
_entity_poly.pdbx_strand_id
1 'polypeptide(L)'
;MRVKGLVLCALYLLFLTPLVAQAQDFKKWETAIKEYKQWLDLVKSDQYKYWTKLDSTRRPIKLYVGAGFHRAEAQDQEQFVDVFSRYLAGHPEKFALIDIFDSGTGSHIGEFGWGGFKLYPNSDAARARNAKAGK
;
A
#
# COMPACT_ATOMS: atom_id res chain seq x y z
N MET A 1 -27.35 31.25 42.94
CA MET A 1 -27.37 30.50 41.67
C MET A 1 -26.07 30.75 40.89
N ARG A 2 -25.01 29.95 41.08
CA ARG A 2 -23.70 30.14 40.39
C ARG A 2 -23.08 28.84 39.85
N VAL A 3 -23.84 27.74 39.80
CA VAL A 3 -23.32 26.41 39.43
C VAL A 3 -23.66 26.03 37.98
N LYS A 4 -24.59 26.73 37.33
CA LYS A 4 -25.08 26.37 35.98
C LYS A 4 -24.11 26.71 34.84
N GLY A 5 -23.28 27.75 34.98
CA GLY A 5 -22.33 28.17 33.93
C GLY A 5 -21.08 27.27 33.83
N LEU A 6 -20.64 26.69 34.95
CA LEU A 6 -19.42 25.86 35.00
C LEU A 6 -19.65 24.47 34.39
N VAL A 7 -20.86 23.93 34.53
CA VAL A 7 -21.26 22.65 33.92
C VAL A 7 -21.36 22.77 32.39
N LEU A 8 -21.81 23.92 31.87
CA LEU A 8 -21.94 24.14 30.42
C LEU A 8 -20.57 24.22 29.72
N CYS A 9 -19.57 24.85 30.34
CA CYS A 9 -18.21 24.94 29.79
C CYS A 9 -17.47 23.58 29.82
N ALA A 10 -17.67 22.77 30.87
CA ALA A 10 -17.07 21.44 30.97
C ALA A 10 -17.62 20.48 29.89
N LEU A 11 -18.92 20.57 29.56
CA LEU A 11 -19.53 19.79 28.49
C LEU A 11 -18.97 20.17 27.11
N TYR A 12 -18.72 21.46 26.86
CA TYR A 12 -18.19 21.95 25.58
C TYR A 12 -16.73 21.52 25.35
N LEU A 13 -15.92 21.48 26.41
CA LEU A 13 -14.54 20.98 26.36
C LEU A 13 -14.48 19.47 26.05
N LEU A 14 -15.43 18.67 26.54
CA LEU A 14 -15.52 17.25 26.21
C LEU A 14 -15.75 17.01 24.71
N PHE A 15 -16.51 17.86 24.02
CA PHE A 15 -16.71 17.77 22.56
C PHE A 15 -15.51 18.23 21.71
N LEU A 16 -14.57 19.01 22.27
CA LEU A 16 -13.37 19.49 21.57
C LEU A 16 -12.18 18.52 21.63
N THR A 17 -12.14 17.63 22.62
CA THR A 17 -11.07 16.62 22.76
C THR A 17 -10.93 15.64 21.59
N PRO A 18 -12.00 15.08 20.96
CA PRO A 18 -11.81 14.15 19.84
C PRO A 18 -11.21 14.81 18.61
N LEU A 19 -11.40 16.12 18.42
CA LEU A 19 -10.91 16.84 17.24
C LEU A 19 -9.37 16.98 17.23
N VAL A 20 -8.76 17.23 18.40
CA VAL A 20 -7.30 17.36 18.52
C VAL A 20 -6.61 16.00 18.34
N ALA A 21 -7.21 14.93 18.87
CA ALA A 21 -6.72 13.57 18.66
C ALA A 21 -6.76 13.17 17.17
N GLN A 22 -7.88 13.42 16.49
CA GLN A 22 -8.02 13.16 15.05
C GLN A 22 -7.01 13.94 14.19
N ALA A 23 -6.72 15.19 14.54
CA ALA A 23 -5.71 16.00 13.83
C ALA A 23 -4.29 15.44 14.00
N GLN A 24 -3.95 14.93 15.18
CA GLN A 24 -2.63 14.32 15.43
C GLN A 24 -2.48 12.98 14.70
N ASP A 25 -3.54 12.18 14.63
CA ASP A 25 -3.54 10.91 13.89
C ASP A 25 -3.47 11.14 12.38
N PHE A 26 -4.19 12.14 11.85
CA PHE A 26 -4.07 12.53 10.44
C PHE A 26 -2.63 12.89 10.06
N LYS A 27 -1.93 13.67 10.91
CA LYS A 27 -0.53 14.04 10.68
C LYS A 27 0.41 12.83 10.70
N LYS A 28 0.16 11.86 11.57
CA LYS A 28 0.90 10.58 11.58
C LYS A 28 0.64 9.78 10.30
N TRP A 29 -0.62 9.71 9.85
CA TRP A 29 -0.98 9.02 8.61
C TRP A 29 -0.30 9.65 7.40
N GLU A 30 -0.35 10.98 7.28
CA GLU A 30 0.32 11.70 6.19
C GLU A 30 1.83 11.41 6.15
N THR A 31 2.46 11.35 7.34
CA THR A 31 3.88 11.00 7.46
C THR A 31 4.15 9.58 6.96
N ALA A 32 3.37 8.60 7.42
CA ALA A 32 3.51 7.21 6.98
C ALA A 32 3.30 7.06 5.47
N ILE A 33 2.29 7.71 4.89
CA ILE A 33 2.03 7.67 3.45
C ILE A 33 3.17 8.32 2.66
N LYS A 34 3.79 9.37 3.19
CA LYS A 34 4.97 10.00 2.58
C LYS A 34 6.17 9.05 2.59
N GLU A 35 6.41 8.34 3.68
CA GLU A 35 7.47 7.33 3.79
C GLU A 35 7.25 6.17 2.81
N TYR A 36 6.01 5.65 2.74
CA TYR A 36 5.66 4.62 1.75
C TYR A 36 5.92 5.10 0.34
N LYS A 37 5.53 6.34 -0.01
CA LYS A 37 5.79 6.90 -1.33
C LYS A 37 7.29 6.95 -1.64
N GLN A 38 8.11 7.44 -0.70
CA GLN A 38 9.56 7.52 -0.88
C GLN A 38 10.18 6.13 -1.13
N TRP A 39 9.75 5.14 -0.36
CA TRP A 39 10.20 3.77 -0.54
C TRP A 39 9.73 3.17 -1.87
N LEU A 40 8.48 3.42 -2.28
CA LEU A 40 7.93 2.98 -3.57
C LEU A 40 8.64 3.61 -4.77
N ASP A 41 9.03 4.88 -4.65
CA ASP A 41 9.82 5.58 -5.67
C ASP A 41 11.23 4.97 -5.78
N LEU A 42 11.85 4.60 -4.66
CA LEU A 42 13.15 3.91 -4.63
C LEU A 42 13.08 2.56 -5.35
N VAL A 43 12.11 1.70 -5.00
CA VAL A 43 12.00 0.36 -5.62
C VAL A 43 11.50 0.39 -7.07
N LYS A 44 10.91 1.51 -7.50
CA LYS A 44 10.59 1.76 -8.93
C LYS A 44 11.81 2.11 -9.76
N SER A 45 12.87 2.64 -9.14
CA SER A 45 14.06 3.11 -9.87
C SER A 45 14.67 2.05 -10.78
N ASP A 46 15.46 2.49 -11.77
CA ASP A 46 16.09 1.61 -12.75
C ASP A 46 16.98 0.52 -12.14
N GLN A 47 17.46 0.74 -10.92
CA GLN A 47 18.26 -0.22 -10.17
C GLN A 47 17.41 -1.41 -9.67
N TYR A 48 16.18 -1.16 -9.21
CA TYR A 48 15.36 -2.18 -8.56
C TYR A 48 14.23 -2.68 -9.45
N LYS A 49 13.50 -1.81 -10.17
CA LYS A 49 12.42 -2.17 -11.12
C LYS A 49 11.39 -3.16 -10.56
N TYR A 50 10.88 -2.91 -9.35
CA TYR A 50 9.85 -3.74 -8.73
C TYR A 50 8.51 -3.65 -9.45
N TRP A 51 8.16 -2.46 -9.97
CA TRP A 51 6.91 -2.26 -10.70
C TRP A 51 7.08 -1.25 -11.83
N THR A 52 6.20 -1.33 -12.81
CA THR A 52 6.30 -0.57 -14.05
C THR A 52 5.06 0.29 -14.30
N LYS A 53 3.88 -0.25 -14.02
CA LYS A 53 2.60 0.41 -14.30
C LYS A 53 1.58 0.11 -13.21
N LEU A 54 0.71 1.09 -12.97
CA LEU A 54 -0.49 0.94 -12.16
C LEU A 54 -1.71 1.28 -13.03
N ASP A 55 -2.74 0.47 -13.00
CA ASP A 55 -4.06 0.78 -13.58
C ASP A 55 -5.12 0.75 -12.47
N SER A 56 -5.57 1.94 -12.09
CA SER A 56 -6.55 2.19 -11.05
C SER A 56 -7.94 2.55 -11.61
N THR A 57 -8.17 2.38 -12.92
CA THR A 57 -9.45 2.72 -13.57
C THR A 57 -10.62 1.90 -13.03
N ARG A 58 -10.36 0.68 -12.55
CA ARG A 58 -11.33 -0.21 -11.90
C ARG A 58 -10.71 -0.84 -10.65
N ARG A 59 -11.57 -1.40 -9.80
CA ARG A 59 -11.21 -2.19 -8.62
C ARG A 59 -11.45 -3.68 -8.93
N PRO A 60 -10.58 -4.63 -8.50
CA PRO A 60 -9.29 -4.42 -7.83
C PRO A 60 -8.27 -3.66 -8.71
N ILE A 61 -7.34 -2.97 -8.07
CA ILE A 61 -6.33 -2.17 -8.77
C ILE A 61 -5.33 -3.12 -9.44
N LYS A 62 -4.98 -2.88 -10.70
CA LYS A 62 -3.99 -3.72 -11.40
C LYS A 62 -2.59 -3.15 -11.23
N LEU A 63 -1.72 -3.91 -10.58
CA LEU A 63 -0.31 -3.58 -10.39
C LEU A 63 0.55 -4.42 -11.33
N TYR A 64 1.26 -3.79 -12.24
CA TYR A 64 2.18 -4.46 -13.16
C TYR A 64 3.59 -4.46 -12.56
N VAL A 65 4.05 -5.65 -12.18
CA VAL A 65 5.35 -5.87 -11.54
C VAL A 65 6.44 -6.17 -12.55
N GLY A 66 7.67 -5.76 -12.23
CA GLY A 66 8.84 -5.89 -13.08
C GLY A 66 9.85 -6.92 -12.57
N ALA A 67 11.02 -6.95 -13.20
CA ALA A 67 12.07 -7.94 -12.91
C ALA A 67 12.55 -7.94 -11.45
N GLY A 68 12.54 -6.78 -10.77
CA GLY A 68 12.92 -6.69 -9.36
C GLY A 68 12.04 -7.52 -8.45
N PHE A 69 10.73 -7.39 -8.63
CA PHE A 69 9.75 -8.14 -7.87
C PHE A 69 9.94 -9.64 -8.07
N HIS A 70 10.14 -10.08 -9.31
CA HIS A 70 10.35 -11.51 -9.62
C HIS A 70 11.62 -12.10 -9.02
N ARG A 71 12.66 -11.29 -8.77
CA ARG A 71 13.92 -11.72 -8.19
C ARG A 71 13.94 -11.65 -6.66
N ALA A 72 13.05 -10.85 -6.08
CA ALA A 72 12.93 -10.69 -4.65
C ALA A 72 12.51 -12.00 -3.98
N GLU A 73 12.87 -12.14 -2.70
CA GLU A 73 12.39 -13.23 -1.87
C GLU A 73 10.89 -13.07 -1.60
N ALA A 74 10.21 -14.17 -1.26
CA ALA A 74 8.76 -14.15 -1.07
C ALA A 74 8.30 -13.13 -0.01
N GLN A 75 9.09 -12.95 1.05
CA GLN A 75 8.85 -11.99 2.12
C GLN A 75 8.91 -10.55 1.62
N ASP A 76 9.89 -10.22 0.77
CA ASP A 76 10.07 -8.90 0.19
C ASP A 76 8.95 -8.58 -0.83
N GLN A 77 8.50 -9.59 -1.58
CA GLN A 77 7.36 -9.47 -2.48
C GLN A 77 6.08 -9.15 -1.72
N GLU A 78 5.80 -9.88 -0.64
CA GLU A 78 4.64 -9.65 0.21
C GLU A 78 4.69 -8.26 0.86
N GLN A 79 5.82 -7.91 1.47
CA GLN A 79 6.02 -6.60 2.09
C GLN A 79 5.82 -5.46 1.08
N PHE A 80 6.34 -5.63 -0.14
CA PHE A 80 6.13 -4.66 -1.21
C PHE A 80 4.65 -4.46 -1.51
N VAL A 81 3.88 -5.54 -1.69
CA VAL A 81 2.47 -5.42 -2.04
C VAL A 81 1.65 -4.87 -0.88
N ASP A 82 1.96 -5.22 0.38
CA ASP A 82 1.31 -4.64 1.57
C ASP A 82 1.54 -3.13 1.66
N VAL A 83 2.80 -2.68 1.55
CA VAL A 83 3.13 -1.25 1.57
C VAL A 83 2.47 -0.51 0.42
N PHE A 84 2.50 -1.09 -0.78
CA PHE A 84 1.84 -0.51 -1.96
C PHE A 84 0.33 -0.38 -1.73
N SER A 85 -0.29 -1.42 -1.16
CA SER A 85 -1.71 -1.45 -0.89
C SER A 85 -2.15 -0.38 0.12
N ARG A 86 -1.39 -0.19 1.20
CA ARG A 86 -1.65 0.85 2.20
C ARG A 86 -1.44 2.25 1.63
N TYR A 87 -0.40 2.41 0.81
CA TYR A 87 -0.16 3.65 0.06
C TYR A 87 -1.37 4.00 -0.83
N LEU A 88 -1.91 3.03 -1.58
CA LEU A 88 -3.09 3.24 -2.43
C LEU A 88 -4.37 3.50 -1.65
N ALA A 89 -4.49 2.96 -0.43
CA ALA A 89 -5.60 3.25 0.47
C ALA A 89 -5.51 4.64 1.11
N GLY A 90 -4.34 5.29 1.07
CA GLY A 90 -4.08 6.57 1.72
C GLY A 90 -4.21 6.52 3.25
N HIS A 91 -4.11 5.34 3.84
CA HIS A 91 -4.29 5.13 5.28
C HIS A 91 -3.44 3.94 5.76
N PRO A 92 -2.63 4.09 6.82
CA PRO A 92 -1.68 3.04 7.22
C PRO A 92 -2.33 1.75 7.72
N GLU A 93 -3.56 1.83 8.24
CA GLU A 93 -4.31 0.67 8.75
C GLU A 93 -5.34 0.11 7.76
N LYS A 94 -5.46 0.69 6.55
CA LYS A 94 -6.37 0.20 5.51
C LYS A 94 -5.56 -0.26 4.32
N PHE A 95 -6.17 -1.11 3.52
CA PHE A 95 -5.52 -1.68 2.35
C PHE A 95 -6.46 -1.60 1.14
N ALA A 96 -5.87 -1.45 -0.05
CA ALA A 96 -6.55 -1.58 -1.32
C ALA A 96 -6.39 -3.01 -1.86
N LEU A 97 -7.45 -3.53 -2.51
CA LEU A 97 -7.35 -4.80 -3.23
C LEU A 97 -6.50 -4.60 -4.50
N ILE A 98 -5.52 -5.49 -4.69
CA ILE A 98 -4.58 -5.44 -5.81
C ILE A 98 -4.60 -6.77 -6.56
N ASP A 99 -4.78 -6.71 -7.87
CA ASP A 99 -4.44 -7.80 -8.78
C ASP A 99 -3.03 -7.55 -9.33
N ILE A 100 -2.18 -8.57 -9.29
CA ILE A 100 -0.76 -8.48 -9.63
C ILE A 100 -0.54 -9.06 -11.02
N PHE A 101 0.05 -8.29 -11.92
CA PHE A 101 0.30 -8.66 -13.31
C PHE A 101 1.79 -8.64 -13.63
N ASP A 102 2.28 -9.62 -14.39
CA ASP A 102 3.64 -9.58 -14.97
C ASP A 102 3.68 -8.50 -16.08
N SER A 103 4.60 -7.55 -15.99
CA SER A 103 4.64 -6.44 -16.96
C SER A 103 5.07 -6.84 -18.36
N GLY A 104 5.86 -7.91 -18.50
CA GLY A 104 6.37 -8.36 -19.79
C GLY A 104 5.29 -9.05 -20.64
N THR A 105 4.34 -9.72 -19.99
CA THR A 105 3.33 -10.55 -20.65
C THR A 105 1.90 -10.15 -20.39
N GLY A 106 1.66 -9.27 -19.41
CA GLY A 106 0.31 -8.90 -18.99
C GLY A 106 -0.47 -10.03 -18.34
N SER A 107 0.22 -11.10 -17.90
CA SER A 107 -0.42 -12.24 -17.23
C SER A 107 -0.79 -11.89 -15.79
N HIS A 108 -1.98 -12.28 -15.34
CA HIS A 108 -2.38 -12.18 -13.94
C HIS A 108 -1.66 -13.26 -13.13
N ILE A 109 -0.79 -12.87 -12.20
CA ILE A 109 0.15 -13.77 -11.50
C ILE A 109 -0.07 -13.84 -9.99
N GLY A 110 -0.98 -13.05 -9.44
CA GLY A 110 -1.26 -13.05 -8.02
C GLY A 110 -2.24 -11.97 -7.61
N GLU A 111 -2.55 -11.93 -6.33
CA GLU A 111 -3.50 -10.99 -5.75
C GLU A 111 -3.09 -10.62 -4.32
N PHE A 112 -3.63 -9.50 -3.84
CA PHE A 112 -3.56 -9.08 -2.46
C PHE A 112 -4.90 -8.53 -2.01
N GLY A 113 -5.39 -9.02 -0.87
CA GLY A 113 -6.65 -8.58 -0.32
C GLY A 113 -7.01 -9.29 0.98
N TRP A 114 -8.29 -9.59 1.15
CA TRP A 114 -8.83 -10.20 2.38
C TRP A 114 -8.16 -11.54 2.75
N GLY A 115 -7.69 -12.30 1.76
CA GLY A 115 -6.97 -13.56 1.96
C GLY A 115 -5.45 -13.40 2.17
N GLY A 116 -4.96 -12.16 2.25
CA GLY A 116 -3.53 -11.86 2.29
C GLY A 116 -2.89 -11.84 0.89
N PHE A 117 -1.56 -11.92 0.88
CA PHE A 117 -0.75 -11.99 -0.33
C PHE A 117 -0.75 -13.40 -0.91
N LYS A 118 -0.97 -13.52 -2.22
CA LYS A 118 -0.91 -14.81 -2.91
C LYS A 118 -0.37 -14.66 -4.32
N LEU A 119 0.56 -15.53 -4.68
CA LEU A 119 0.98 -15.75 -6.07
C LEU A 119 0.34 -17.02 -6.62
N TYR A 120 0.06 -17.02 -7.92
CA TYR A 120 -0.51 -18.14 -8.65
C TYR A 120 0.59 -18.97 -9.32
N PRO A 121 0.34 -20.24 -9.70
CA PRO A 121 1.38 -21.10 -10.29
C PRO A 121 2.07 -20.52 -11.54
N ASN A 122 1.38 -19.67 -12.30
CA ASN A 122 1.97 -19.00 -13.46
C ASN A 122 3.00 -17.90 -13.08
N SER A 123 3.10 -17.51 -11.81
CA SER A 123 4.16 -16.64 -11.30
C SER A 123 5.54 -17.30 -11.41
N ASP A 124 5.64 -18.62 -11.27
CA ASP A 124 6.90 -19.34 -11.36
C ASP A 124 7.46 -19.30 -12.78
N ALA A 125 6.59 -19.45 -13.77
CA ALA A 125 6.94 -19.26 -15.17
C ALA A 125 7.37 -17.81 -15.44
N ALA A 126 6.68 -16.83 -14.87
CA ALA A 126 7.08 -15.43 -14.97
C ALA A 126 8.46 -15.18 -14.32
N ARG A 127 8.71 -15.74 -13.13
CA ARG A 127 9.99 -15.66 -12.42
C ARG A 127 11.13 -16.29 -13.21
N ALA A 128 10.93 -17.49 -13.76
CA ALA A 128 11.93 -18.18 -14.56
C ALA A 128 12.30 -17.40 -15.84
N ARG A 129 11.35 -16.73 -16.48
CA ARG A 129 11.63 -15.86 -17.64
C ARG A 129 12.43 -14.62 -17.26
N ASN A 130 12.01 -13.91 -16.22
CA ASN A 130 12.65 -12.68 -15.76
C ASN A 130 14.05 -12.92 -15.16
N ALA A 131 14.34 -14.14 -14.71
CA ALA A 131 15.68 -14.59 -14.33
C ALA A 131 16.63 -14.74 -15.54
N LYS A 132 16.12 -15.14 -16.71
CA LYS A 132 16.91 -15.31 -17.94
C LYS A 132 17.19 -14.00 -18.67
N ALA A 133 16.28 -13.03 -18.59
CA ALA A 133 16.39 -11.75 -19.31
C ALA A 133 17.37 -10.73 -18.68
N GLY A 134 17.98 -11.06 -17.54
CA GLY A 134 18.90 -10.17 -16.83
C GLY A 134 20.36 -10.62 -16.80
N LYS A 135 20.74 -11.56 -17.69
CA LYS A 135 22.13 -11.90 -17.96
C LYS A 135 22.61 -11.17 -19.21
#